data_AF-G0UNZ8-F1
#
_entry.id   AF-G0UNZ8-F1
#
_cell.length_a   1.000
_cell.length_b   1.000
_cell.length_c   1.000
_cell.angle_alpha   90.00
_cell.angle_beta   90.00
_cell.angle_gamma   90.00
#
_symmetry.space_group_name_H-M   'P 1'
#
loop_
_entity.id
_entity.type
_entity.pdbx_description
1 polymer ?
#
loop_
_entity_poly.entity_id
_entity_poly.type
_entity_poly.pdbx_seq_one_letter_code
_entity_poly.pdbx_strand_id
1 'polypeptide(L)'
;MPVCPGLCGELAVTPLRVFLGSLPALPVDERLRRHLQPVYAWYSSRKRVKEQANEFIEIDLASCDMELLLRYSHVYYVRRQLFDESIEKQMTMLDTGKAPKMAEPSLLQCLAECNASIADRLQNEIKQMAVVKKGACVPGRRELSPTSPLEVYDFPCMMRLLEEDASAIDDVEMKARAYFPRGLVESKLQHLTHHLLGSSAKPALDKKEVKLFNRMIPPDYTKVGSVEKLRPFDVTAFFRFYGERINNVNTENYFKRSLWGHMYRKFATTPSYLAGISNYWAHHSGLDASFAAPAISPELATAACAQQSHFPALKLRTQFAYTSPESARQLWRTDAVIPLMRLFPLMGAWAAEDLAAGLVADAFWTQLSLSEEENLLQDSVLRNVRQFVDDMGDMYQSNKDGVLKRVVDSCKLVIPPLTAEERHVTSPQRDGKAIEGSEA
;
A
#
# COMPACT_ATOMS: atom_id res chain seq x y z
N MET A 1 -3.58 -2.82 -1.23
CA MET A 1 -2.88 -2.07 -2.28
C MET A 1 -1.46 -1.72 -1.81
N PRO A 2 -0.59 -2.72 -1.61
CA PRO A 2 0.44 -2.80 -0.56
C PRO A 2 1.46 -1.65 -0.46
N VAL A 3 1.78 -0.98 -1.57
CA VAL A 3 2.95 -0.09 -1.63
C VAL A 3 2.59 1.35 -1.20
N CYS A 4 1.68 2.01 -1.93
CA CYS A 4 1.30 3.41 -1.69
C CYS A 4 -0.22 3.52 -1.51
N PRO A 5 -0.80 3.28 -0.32
CA PRO A 5 -2.26 3.23 -0.13
C PRO A 5 -2.92 4.53 -0.55
N GLY A 6 -3.82 4.53 -1.55
CA GLY A 6 -4.61 5.71 -1.93
C GLY A 6 -3.93 6.67 -2.92
N LEU A 7 -2.69 6.40 -3.33
CA LEU A 7 -2.01 7.11 -4.42
C LEU A 7 -2.51 6.57 -5.77
N CYS A 8 -3.34 7.34 -6.47
CA CYS A 8 -3.85 6.96 -7.79
C CYS A 8 -4.16 8.17 -8.66
N GLY A 9 -3.93 8.00 -9.96
CA GLY A 9 -4.28 8.97 -11.00
C GLY A 9 -5.41 8.47 -11.91
N GLU A 10 -5.98 9.39 -12.69
CA GLU A 10 -6.99 9.04 -13.69
C GLU A 10 -6.33 8.34 -14.88
N LEU A 11 -6.75 7.10 -15.16
CA LEU A 11 -6.29 6.28 -16.29
C LEU A 11 -7.49 5.62 -16.95
N ALA A 12 -7.41 5.31 -18.24
CA ALA A 12 -8.45 4.51 -18.89
C ALA A 12 -8.52 3.08 -18.33
N VAL A 13 -9.64 2.39 -18.56
CA VAL A 13 -9.77 0.96 -18.28
C VAL A 13 -8.77 0.19 -19.14
N THR A 14 -7.98 -0.67 -18.52
CA THR A 14 -6.96 -1.49 -19.19
C THR A 14 -7.30 -2.96 -18.98
N PRO A 15 -8.18 -3.55 -19.81
CA PRO A 15 -8.68 -4.89 -19.58
C PRO A 15 -7.59 -5.94 -19.84
N LEU A 16 -7.56 -6.98 -19.00
CA LEU A 16 -6.75 -8.19 -19.19
C LEU A 16 -7.60 -9.42 -18.89
N ARG A 17 -7.48 -10.45 -19.74
CA ARG A 17 -8.11 -11.76 -19.52
C ARG A 17 -7.11 -12.67 -18.81
N VAL A 18 -7.40 -13.00 -17.56
CA VAL A 18 -6.60 -13.98 -16.79
C VAL A 18 -7.21 -15.36 -17.00
N PHE A 19 -6.40 -16.31 -17.45
CA PHE A 19 -6.82 -17.67 -17.74
C PHE A 19 -7.19 -18.45 -16.46
N LEU A 20 -8.34 -19.11 -16.47
CA LEU A 20 -8.88 -19.88 -15.35
C LEU A 20 -8.77 -21.40 -15.52
N GLY A 21 -8.57 -21.88 -16.75
CA GLY A 21 -8.49 -23.30 -17.10
C GLY A 21 -9.27 -23.65 -18.36
N SER A 22 -9.21 -24.93 -18.74
CA SER A 22 -9.88 -25.49 -19.90
C SER A 22 -10.92 -26.53 -19.49
N LEU A 23 -12.13 -26.44 -20.02
CA LEU A 23 -13.22 -27.32 -19.65
C LEU A 23 -12.91 -28.79 -19.95
N PRO A 24 -13.32 -29.73 -19.07
CA PRO A 24 -14.17 -29.53 -17.89
C PRO A 24 -13.43 -29.15 -16.59
N ALA A 25 -12.10 -29.06 -16.58
CA ALA A 25 -11.31 -28.87 -15.38
C ALA A 25 -10.71 -27.46 -15.28
N LEU A 26 -11.02 -26.72 -14.21
CA LEU A 26 -10.55 -25.34 -14.02
C LEU A 26 -9.55 -25.25 -12.85
N PRO A 27 -8.32 -25.80 -12.98
CA PRO A 27 -7.38 -25.93 -11.86
C PRO A 27 -6.87 -24.58 -11.34
N VAL A 28 -6.77 -23.56 -12.20
CA VAL A 28 -6.36 -22.21 -11.77
C VAL A 28 -7.47 -21.60 -10.93
N ASP A 29 -8.71 -21.65 -11.41
CA ASP A 29 -9.87 -21.15 -10.67
C ASP A 29 -10.08 -21.88 -9.33
N GLU A 30 -9.89 -23.20 -9.25
CA GLU A 30 -9.90 -23.91 -7.97
C GLU A 30 -8.86 -23.38 -6.98
N ARG A 31 -7.63 -23.11 -7.46
CA ARG A 31 -6.58 -22.52 -6.62
C ARG A 31 -6.92 -21.10 -6.21
N LEU A 32 -7.39 -20.27 -7.13
CA LEU A 32 -7.82 -18.92 -6.80
C LEU A 32 -8.95 -18.93 -5.76
N ARG A 33 -9.92 -19.83 -5.85
CA ARG A 33 -10.98 -19.96 -4.83
C ARG A 33 -10.44 -20.35 -3.45
N ARG A 34 -9.36 -21.13 -3.38
CA ARG A 34 -8.67 -21.47 -2.11
C ARG A 34 -7.85 -20.30 -1.56
N HIS A 35 -7.20 -19.52 -2.41
CA HIS A 35 -6.26 -18.46 -1.98
C HIS A 35 -6.93 -17.09 -1.77
N LEU A 36 -7.92 -16.75 -2.60
CA LEU A 36 -8.55 -15.43 -2.64
C LEU A 36 -9.72 -15.30 -1.64
N GLN A 37 -9.80 -16.15 -0.61
CA GLN A 37 -10.90 -16.13 0.37
C GLN A 37 -11.12 -14.75 1.01
N PRO A 38 -10.08 -13.99 1.43
CA PRO A 38 -10.27 -12.67 2.02
C PRO A 38 -10.91 -11.65 1.05
N VAL A 39 -10.70 -11.84 -0.25
CA VAL A 39 -11.14 -10.95 -1.34
C VAL A 39 -12.15 -11.62 -2.26
N TYR A 40 -12.85 -12.65 -1.78
CA TYR A 40 -13.76 -13.44 -2.61
C TYR A 40 -14.96 -12.62 -3.11
N ALA A 41 -15.45 -11.65 -2.30
CA ALA A 41 -16.48 -10.72 -2.74
C ALA A 41 -16.10 -10.02 -4.05
N TRP A 42 -14.88 -9.46 -4.10
CA TRP A 42 -14.30 -8.90 -5.33
C TRP A 42 -14.20 -9.95 -6.44
N TYR A 43 -13.61 -11.12 -6.17
CA TYR A 43 -13.42 -12.18 -7.17
C TYR A 43 -14.74 -12.60 -7.83
N SER A 44 -15.79 -12.78 -7.04
CA SER A 44 -17.12 -13.17 -7.50
C SER A 44 -17.86 -12.05 -8.24
N SER A 45 -17.50 -10.79 -8.01
CA SER A 45 -18.08 -9.63 -8.69
C SER A 45 -17.50 -9.40 -10.09
N ARG A 46 -16.32 -9.94 -10.38
CA ARG A 46 -15.64 -9.74 -11.66
C ARG A 46 -16.32 -10.54 -12.77
N LYS A 47 -16.29 -9.96 -13.96
CA LYS A 47 -16.89 -10.56 -15.16
C LYS A 47 -16.13 -11.83 -15.56
N ARG A 48 -16.86 -12.94 -15.70
CA ARG A 48 -16.34 -14.18 -16.29
C ARG A 48 -16.58 -14.20 -17.79
N VAL A 49 -15.59 -14.63 -18.54
CA VAL A 49 -15.64 -14.77 -19.99
C VAL A 49 -15.42 -16.24 -20.33
N LYS A 50 -16.43 -16.85 -20.94
CA LYS A 50 -16.37 -18.23 -21.41
C LYS A 50 -16.11 -18.23 -22.92
N GLU A 51 -15.02 -18.87 -23.32
CA GLU A 51 -14.71 -19.18 -24.71
C GLU A 51 -15.02 -20.66 -25.01
N GLN A 52 -14.80 -21.11 -26.24
CA GLN A 52 -15.24 -22.44 -26.71
C GLN A 52 -14.87 -23.59 -25.76
N ALA A 53 -13.62 -23.62 -25.29
CA ALA A 53 -13.12 -24.63 -24.36
C ALA A 53 -12.39 -24.05 -23.14
N ASN A 54 -12.35 -22.71 -22.99
CA ASN A 54 -11.53 -22.02 -22.00
C ASN A 54 -12.38 -21.04 -21.18
N GLU A 55 -11.99 -20.83 -19.93
CA GLU A 55 -12.58 -19.77 -19.09
C GLU A 55 -11.53 -18.73 -18.70
N PHE A 56 -12.00 -17.49 -18.59
CA PHE A 56 -11.20 -16.34 -18.18
C PHE A 56 -11.97 -15.48 -17.18
N ILE A 57 -11.23 -14.74 -16.36
CA ILE A 57 -11.74 -13.60 -15.60
C ILE A 57 -11.20 -12.32 -16.26
N GLU A 58 -12.09 -11.38 -16.55
CA GLU A 58 -11.72 -10.07 -17.09
C GLU A 58 -11.45 -9.13 -15.92
N ILE A 59 -10.21 -8.66 -15.82
CA ILE A 59 -9.77 -7.69 -14.81
C ILE A 59 -9.38 -6.38 -15.47
N ASP A 60 -9.34 -5.31 -14.68
CA ASP A 60 -8.80 -4.02 -15.11
C ASP A 60 -7.43 -3.78 -14.45
N LEU A 61 -6.35 -3.80 -15.24
CA LEU A 61 -4.99 -3.59 -14.74
C LEU A 61 -4.80 -2.21 -14.10
N ALA A 62 -5.57 -1.22 -14.54
CA ALA A 62 -5.51 0.15 -14.02
C ALA A 62 -6.42 0.38 -12.80
N SER A 63 -7.11 -0.66 -12.31
CA SER A 63 -7.84 -0.66 -11.05
C SER A 63 -7.04 -1.35 -9.94
N CYS A 64 -7.66 -1.60 -8.77
CA CYS A 64 -7.04 -2.41 -7.72
C CYS A 64 -6.96 -3.91 -8.06
N ASP A 65 -7.63 -4.38 -9.12
CA ASP A 65 -7.76 -5.81 -9.47
C ASP A 65 -6.40 -6.52 -9.56
N MET A 66 -5.44 -5.92 -10.25
CA MET A 66 -4.09 -6.48 -10.41
C MET A 66 -3.37 -6.61 -9.07
N GLU A 67 -3.40 -5.58 -8.23
CA GLU A 67 -2.75 -5.59 -6.92
C GLU A 67 -3.35 -6.64 -5.99
N LEU A 68 -4.66 -6.86 -6.07
CA LEU A 68 -5.32 -7.93 -5.33
C LEU A 68 -4.84 -9.29 -5.81
N LEU A 69 -4.79 -9.52 -7.12
CA LEU A 69 -4.31 -10.81 -7.64
C LEU A 69 -2.83 -11.05 -7.33
N LEU A 70 -1.96 -10.05 -7.46
CA LEU A 70 -0.54 -10.17 -7.10
C LEU A 70 -0.35 -10.47 -5.61
N ARG A 71 -1.15 -9.85 -4.72
CA ARG A 71 -1.05 -10.00 -3.26
C ARG A 71 -1.68 -11.30 -2.74
N TYR A 72 -2.80 -11.74 -3.32
CA TYR A 72 -3.57 -12.88 -2.80
C TYR A 72 -3.41 -14.18 -3.58
N SER A 73 -2.93 -14.16 -4.82
CA SER A 73 -2.66 -15.39 -5.57
C SER A 73 -1.39 -16.08 -5.07
N HIS A 74 -1.45 -17.39 -4.82
CA HIS A 74 -0.31 -18.29 -4.58
C HIS A 74 0.05 -19.11 -5.84
N VAL A 75 -0.16 -18.51 -7.02
CA VAL A 75 0.07 -19.14 -8.33
C VAL A 75 1.09 -18.31 -9.11
N TYR A 76 2.36 -18.73 -9.08
CA TYR A 76 3.47 -17.94 -9.62
C TYR A 76 3.31 -17.54 -11.09
N TYR A 77 2.83 -18.43 -11.98
CA TYR A 77 2.72 -18.10 -13.40
C TYR A 77 1.59 -17.10 -13.70
N VAL A 78 0.54 -17.07 -12.87
CA VAL A 78 -0.49 -16.01 -12.94
C VAL A 78 0.12 -14.68 -12.51
N ARG A 79 0.87 -14.66 -11.39
CA ARG A 79 1.54 -13.44 -10.92
C ARG A 79 2.55 -12.92 -11.94
N ARG A 80 3.35 -13.81 -12.52
CA ARG A 80 4.31 -13.48 -13.58
C ARG A 80 3.63 -12.87 -14.80
N GLN A 81 2.57 -13.51 -15.32
CA GLN A 81 1.83 -12.95 -16.46
C GLN A 81 1.27 -11.56 -16.15
N LEU A 82 0.68 -11.37 -14.97
CA LEU A 82 0.17 -10.05 -14.55
C LEU A 82 1.29 -9.01 -14.50
N PHE A 83 2.45 -9.39 -13.97
CA PHE A 83 3.62 -8.52 -13.85
C PHE A 83 4.17 -8.11 -15.22
N ASP A 84 4.42 -9.09 -16.09
CA ASP A 84 4.99 -8.91 -17.44
C ASP A 84 4.05 -8.03 -18.29
N GLU A 85 2.76 -8.35 -18.34
CA GLU A 85 1.74 -7.55 -19.07
C GLU A 85 1.69 -6.11 -18.56
N SER A 86 1.79 -5.90 -17.24
CA SER A 86 1.72 -4.56 -16.66
C SER A 86 2.93 -3.70 -17.00
N ILE A 87 4.13 -4.30 -17.08
CA ILE A 87 5.32 -3.62 -17.57
C ILE A 87 5.17 -3.31 -19.05
N GLU A 88 4.76 -4.27 -19.88
CA GLU A 88 4.62 -4.08 -21.32
C GLU A 88 3.60 -2.98 -21.67
N LYS A 89 2.46 -2.94 -20.98
CA LYS A 89 1.47 -1.86 -21.14
C LYS A 89 2.03 -0.51 -20.73
N GLN A 90 2.74 -0.42 -19.60
CA GLN A 90 3.33 0.85 -19.16
C GLN A 90 4.42 1.33 -20.10
N MET A 91 5.30 0.44 -20.59
CA MET A 91 6.31 0.78 -21.59
C MET A 91 5.66 1.29 -22.87
N THR A 92 4.63 0.59 -23.37
CA THR A 92 3.87 1.04 -24.55
C THR A 92 3.25 2.42 -24.32
N MET A 93 2.70 2.67 -23.13
CA MET A 93 2.12 3.97 -22.77
C MET A 93 3.16 5.08 -22.64
N LEU A 94 4.40 4.78 -22.22
CA LEU A 94 5.51 5.75 -22.23
C LEU A 94 5.92 6.12 -23.65
N ASP A 95 5.93 5.15 -24.55
CA ASP A 95 6.46 5.34 -25.91
C ASP A 95 5.41 5.97 -26.84
N THR A 96 4.12 5.73 -26.58
CA THR A 96 3.00 6.27 -27.39
C THR A 96 2.32 7.48 -26.76
N GLY A 97 2.49 7.69 -25.45
CA GLY A 97 1.82 8.73 -24.68
C GLY A 97 2.52 10.08 -24.73
N LYS A 98 1.94 11.06 -24.03
CA LYS A 98 2.62 12.33 -23.76
C LYS A 98 3.72 12.11 -22.74
N ALA A 99 4.86 12.77 -22.95
CA ALA A 99 5.95 12.77 -21.99
C ALA A 99 5.46 13.24 -20.60
N PRO A 100 5.75 12.50 -19.53
CA PRO A 100 5.40 12.91 -18.17
C PRO A 100 6.06 14.25 -17.80
N LYS A 101 5.41 15.03 -16.94
CA LYS A 101 5.99 16.27 -16.40
C LYS A 101 7.16 15.89 -15.50
N MET A 102 8.38 16.29 -15.87
CA MET A 102 9.57 15.99 -15.08
C MET A 102 9.59 16.79 -13.77
N ALA A 103 10.08 16.16 -12.71
CA ALA A 103 10.37 16.82 -11.46
C ALA A 103 11.60 17.73 -11.60
N GLU A 104 11.80 18.64 -10.64
CA GLU A 104 13.01 19.46 -10.61
C GLU A 104 14.27 18.61 -10.36
N PRO A 105 15.40 18.89 -11.03
CA PRO A 105 16.61 18.09 -10.90
C PRO A 105 17.14 17.94 -9.46
N SER A 106 17.05 18.99 -8.65
CA SER A 106 17.48 18.97 -7.24
C SER A 106 16.65 18.01 -6.39
N LEU A 107 15.33 17.97 -6.62
CA LEU A 107 14.45 17.00 -5.97
C LEU A 107 14.78 15.57 -6.40
N LEU A 108 15.00 15.33 -7.69
CA LEU A 108 15.41 14.01 -8.18
C LEU A 108 16.74 13.55 -7.60
N GLN A 109 17.72 14.45 -7.48
CA GLN A 109 19.01 14.17 -6.86
C GLN A 109 18.86 13.82 -5.37
N CYS A 110 18.06 14.59 -4.63
CA CYS A 110 17.72 14.32 -3.24
C CYS A 110 17.06 12.94 -3.07
N LEU A 111 16.08 12.60 -3.92
CA LEU A 111 15.42 11.29 -3.87
C LEU A 111 16.34 10.15 -4.28
N ALA A 112 17.29 10.38 -5.20
CA ALA A 112 18.31 9.40 -5.55
C ALA A 112 19.27 9.12 -4.38
N GLU A 113 19.64 10.14 -3.60
CA GLU A 113 20.41 9.97 -2.35
C GLU A 113 19.64 9.10 -1.34
N CYS A 114 18.36 9.42 -1.11
CA CYS A 114 17.49 8.59 -0.27
C CYS A 114 17.43 7.14 -0.77
N ASN A 115 17.22 6.94 -2.08
CA ASN A 115 17.13 5.62 -2.69
C ASN A 115 18.43 4.79 -2.58
N ALA A 116 19.59 5.46 -2.65
CA ALA A 116 20.88 4.81 -2.43
C ALA A 116 21.05 4.41 -0.95
N SER A 117 20.64 5.26 -0.01
CA SER A 117 20.79 5.02 1.43
C SER A 117 20.01 3.82 1.95
N ILE A 118 18.91 3.44 1.30
CA ILE A 118 18.05 2.33 1.73
C ILE A 118 18.47 0.96 1.18
N ALA A 119 19.54 0.88 0.36
CA ALA A 119 19.89 -0.33 -0.37
C ALA A 119 20.08 -1.55 0.54
N ASP A 120 20.80 -1.39 1.65
CA ASP A 120 21.04 -2.47 2.61
C ASP A 120 19.73 -2.96 3.26
N ARG A 121 18.87 -2.02 3.64
CA ARG A 121 17.56 -2.33 4.23
C ARG A 121 16.67 -3.08 3.23
N LEU A 122 16.64 -2.65 1.96
CA LEU A 122 15.92 -3.33 0.89
C LEU A 122 16.42 -4.77 0.68
N GLN A 123 17.74 -4.99 0.68
CA GLN A 123 18.30 -6.35 0.56
C GLN A 123 17.90 -7.24 1.74
N ASN A 124 17.86 -6.69 2.95
CA ASN A 124 17.35 -7.42 4.12
C ASN A 124 15.87 -7.79 3.98
N GLU A 125 15.01 -6.86 3.56
CA GLU A 125 13.59 -7.12 3.29
C GLU A 125 13.41 -8.23 2.23
N ILE A 126 14.18 -8.21 1.15
CA ILE A 126 14.16 -9.25 0.10
C ILE A 126 14.60 -10.62 0.66
N LYS A 127 15.65 -10.65 1.49
CA LYS A 127 16.10 -11.90 2.15
C LYS A 127 15.00 -12.48 3.05
N GLN A 128 14.31 -11.65 3.84
CA GLN A 128 13.20 -12.09 4.67
C GLN A 128 12.06 -12.69 3.81
N MET A 129 11.70 -12.03 2.70
CA MET A 129 10.70 -12.57 1.76
C MET A 129 11.12 -13.91 1.16
N ALA A 130 12.41 -14.10 0.88
CA ALA A 130 12.93 -15.35 0.34
C ALA A 130 12.86 -16.49 1.36
N VAL A 131 13.05 -16.20 2.65
CA VAL A 131 12.87 -17.17 3.74
C VAL A 131 11.40 -17.58 3.83
N VAL A 132 10.48 -16.62 3.80
CA VAL A 132 9.03 -16.91 3.90
C VAL A 132 8.52 -17.69 2.69
N LYS A 133 9.02 -17.41 1.49
CA LYS A 133 8.69 -18.22 0.29
C LYS A 133 9.01 -19.70 0.50
N LYS A 134 10.18 -20.01 1.07
CA LYS A 134 10.58 -21.40 1.36
C LYS A 134 9.67 -22.06 2.41
N GLY A 135 9.12 -21.28 3.34
CA GLY A 135 8.17 -21.72 4.35
C GLY A 135 6.70 -21.82 3.88
N ALA A 136 6.38 -21.41 2.64
CA ALA A 136 5.03 -21.40 2.09
C ALA A 136 4.53 -22.80 1.64
N CYS A 137 4.72 -23.81 2.49
CA CYS A 137 4.27 -25.19 2.29
C CYS A 137 3.30 -25.66 3.40
N VAL A 138 2.93 -24.77 4.32
CA VAL A 138 2.07 -25.09 5.47
C VAL A 138 0.58 -25.05 5.10
N PRO A 139 -0.31 -25.75 5.84
CA PRO A 139 -1.75 -25.53 5.75
C PRO A 139 -2.08 -24.02 5.90
N GLY A 140 -2.98 -23.49 5.06
CA GLY A 140 -3.32 -22.06 5.03
C GLY A 140 -2.57 -21.23 3.98
N ARG A 141 -1.32 -21.58 3.63
CA ARG A 141 -0.54 -20.89 2.59
C ARG A 141 0.36 -21.86 1.83
N ARG A 142 -0.16 -22.40 0.71
CA ARG A 142 0.53 -23.40 -0.11
C ARG A 142 0.88 -22.83 -1.47
N GLU A 143 2.12 -22.40 -1.60
CA GLU A 143 2.70 -21.99 -2.88
C GLU A 143 2.97 -23.23 -3.77
N LEU A 144 2.92 -23.04 -5.09
CA LEU A 144 3.17 -24.13 -6.05
C LEU A 144 4.62 -24.60 -6.07
N SER A 145 5.56 -23.68 -5.88
CA SER A 145 7.01 -23.95 -5.99
C SER A 145 7.79 -23.15 -4.94
N PRO A 146 7.65 -23.50 -3.64
CA PRO A 146 8.24 -22.74 -2.54
C PRO A 146 9.78 -22.79 -2.52
N THR A 147 10.38 -23.81 -3.14
CA THR A 147 11.84 -23.98 -3.22
C THR A 147 12.48 -23.19 -4.36
N SER A 148 11.70 -22.67 -5.31
CA SER A 148 12.22 -21.84 -6.40
C SER A 148 12.74 -20.49 -5.90
N PRO A 149 13.73 -19.88 -6.56
CA PRO A 149 14.21 -18.55 -6.22
C PRO A 149 13.08 -17.53 -6.11
N LEU A 150 13.17 -16.60 -5.16
CA LEU A 150 12.22 -15.50 -5.05
C LEU A 150 12.35 -14.58 -6.27
N GLU A 151 11.24 -14.28 -6.92
CA GLU A 151 11.16 -13.38 -8.07
C GLU A 151 10.34 -12.13 -7.73
N VAL A 152 10.52 -11.04 -8.49
CA VAL A 152 9.89 -9.74 -8.18
C VAL A 152 8.36 -9.80 -8.17
N TYR A 153 7.78 -10.62 -9.04
CA TYR A 153 6.32 -10.83 -9.09
C TYR A 153 5.75 -11.56 -7.85
N ASP A 154 6.60 -12.16 -7.01
CA ASP A 154 6.19 -12.80 -5.76
C ASP A 154 6.13 -11.81 -4.58
N PHE A 155 6.76 -10.63 -4.70
CA PHE A 155 6.92 -9.71 -3.57
C PHE A 155 5.60 -9.32 -2.91
N PRO A 156 4.53 -8.92 -3.62
CA PRO A 156 3.26 -8.56 -2.95
C PRO A 156 2.66 -9.70 -2.13
N CYS A 157 2.86 -10.95 -2.56
CA CYS A 157 2.41 -12.12 -1.82
C CYS A 157 3.30 -12.39 -0.59
N MET A 158 4.63 -12.35 -0.76
CA MET A 158 5.57 -12.61 0.34
C MET A 158 5.57 -11.50 1.40
N MET A 159 5.37 -10.25 1.00
CA MET A 159 5.14 -9.13 1.92
C MET A 159 3.93 -9.42 2.82
N ARG A 160 2.80 -9.83 2.22
CA ARG A 160 1.58 -10.15 2.97
C ARG A 160 1.81 -11.29 3.96
N LEU A 161 2.52 -12.35 3.56
CA LEU A 161 2.81 -13.47 4.45
C LEU A 161 3.69 -13.05 5.63
N LEU A 162 4.68 -12.18 5.41
CA LEU A 162 5.50 -11.61 6.49
C LEU A 162 4.71 -10.66 7.41
N GLU A 163 3.81 -9.85 6.83
CA GLU A 163 2.87 -9.00 7.57
C GLU A 163 1.93 -9.86 8.44
N GLU A 164 1.48 -11.02 7.94
CA GLU A 164 0.70 -12.00 8.67
C GLU A 164 1.53 -12.68 9.78
N ASP A 165 2.76 -13.12 9.48
CA ASP A 165 3.68 -13.77 10.44
C ASP A 165 4.13 -12.86 11.59
N ALA A 166 4.19 -11.55 11.36
CA ALA A 166 4.54 -10.59 12.40
C ALA A 166 3.42 -10.40 13.44
N SER A 167 2.19 -10.84 13.13
CA SER A 167 1.03 -10.75 14.00
C SER A 167 0.76 -12.09 14.69
N ALA A 168 0.50 -12.07 16.00
CA ALA A 168 0.02 -13.24 16.73
C ALA A 168 -1.47 -13.56 16.46
N ILE A 169 -2.16 -12.68 15.73
CA ILE A 169 -3.58 -12.78 15.42
C ILE A 169 -3.74 -13.26 13.96
N ASP A 170 -4.44 -14.37 13.76
CA ASP A 170 -4.83 -14.83 12.42
C ASP A 170 -5.92 -13.95 11.80
N ASP A 171 -5.95 -13.86 10.46
CA ASP A 171 -7.00 -13.19 9.69
C ASP A 171 -7.25 -11.72 10.08
N VAL A 172 -6.21 -10.98 10.48
CA VAL A 172 -6.28 -9.58 10.89
C VAL A 172 -7.10 -8.73 9.93
N GLU A 173 -6.81 -8.81 8.62
CA GLU A 173 -7.51 -8.01 7.61
C GLU A 173 -9.02 -8.30 7.58
N MET A 174 -9.43 -9.57 7.69
CA MET A 174 -10.84 -9.98 7.63
C MET A 174 -11.58 -9.66 8.93
N LYS A 175 -10.95 -9.93 10.09
CA LYS A 175 -11.50 -9.60 11.41
C LYS A 175 -11.69 -8.09 11.53
N ALA A 176 -10.69 -7.30 11.16
CA ALA A 176 -10.76 -5.85 11.21
C ALA A 176 -11.81 -5.30 10.22
N ARG A 177 -11.91 -5.85 9.00
CA ARG A 177 -12.92 -5.43 8.01
C ARG A 177 -14.35 -5.45 8.58
N ALA A 178 -14.68 -6.39 9.47
CA ALA A 178 -16.02 -6.48 10.07
C ALA A 178 -16.43 -5.24 10.90
N TYR A 179 -15.46 -4.41 11.29
CA TYR A 179 -15.64 -3.21 12.13
C TYR A 179 -15.50 -1.89 11.36
N PHE A 180 -15.30 -1.94 10.03
CA PHE A 180 -15.19 -0.75 9.20
C PHE A 180 -16.25 -0.70 8.08
N PRO A 181 -17.54 -0.50 8.43
CA PRO A 181 -18.56 -0.12 7.46
C PRO A 181 -18.15 1.14 6.71
N ARG A 182 -18.25 1.15 5.39
CA ARG A 182 -17.82 2.28 4.57
C ARG A 182 -18.52 3.59 4.95
N GLY A 183 -19.84 3.58 5.14
CA GLY A 183 -20.61 4.78 5.51
C GLY A 183 -20.19 5.39 6.85
N LEU A 184 -19.81 4.54 7.82
CA LEU A 184 -19.24 5.01 9.08
C LEU A 184 -17.88 5.67 8.88
N VAL A 185 -17.00 5.01 8.13
CA VAL A 185 -15.65 5.52 7.83
C VAL A 185 -15.74 6.87 7.13
N GLU A 186 -16.63 7.02 6.14
CA GLU A 186 -16.91 8.28 5.45
C GLU A 186 -17.36 9.38 6.42
N SER A 187 -18.29 9.09 7.33
CA SER A 187 -18.76 10.05 8.33
C SER A 187 -17.65 10.48 9.30
N LYS A 188 -16.83 9.53 9.78
CA LYS A 188 -15.70 9.82 10.69
C LYS A 188 -14.62 10.63 10.00
N LEU A 189 -14.38 10.39 8.72
CA LEU A 189 -13.44 11.14 7.90
C LEU A 189 -13.91 12.57 7.63
N GLN A 190 -15.20 12.78 7.39
CA GLN A 190 -15.80 14.12 7.30
C GLN A 190 -15.68 14.88 8.63
N HIS A 191 -15.93 14.20 9.75
CA HIS A 191 -15.76 14.78 11.09
C HIS A 191 -14.30 15.20 11.34
N LEU A 192 -13.32 14.33 11.06
CA LEU A 192 -11.89 14.68 11.15
C LEU A 192 -11.55 15.90 10.28
N THR A 193 -12.10 15.94 9.06
CA THR A 193 -11.86 17.03 8.11
C THR A 193 -12.41 18.35 8.60
N HIS A 194 -13.60 18.33 9.22
CA HIS A 194 -14.15 19.52 9.87
C HIS A 194 -13.21 20.05 10.96
N HIS A 195 -12.67 19.16 11.79
CA HIS A 195 -11.71 19.52 12.84
C HIS A 195 -10.37 20.02 12.32
N LEU A 196 -9.85 19.45 11.23
CA LEU A 196 -8.56 19.84 10.66
C LEU A 196 -8.65 21.12 9.83
N LEU A 197 -9.63 21.22 8.94
CA LEU A 197 -9.66 22.23 7.87
C LEU A 197 -10.79 23.25 8.01
N GLY A 198 -11.86 22.93 8.75
CA GLY A 198 -13.05 23.79 8.84
C GLY A 198 -13.56 24.20 7.46
N SER A 199 -13.65 25.50 7.21
CA SER A 199 -14.06 26.07 5.91
C SER A 199 -13.02 25.93 4.78
N SER A 200 -11.80 25.49 5.08
CA SER A 200 -10.73 25.29 4.08
C SER A 200 -10.85 23.96 3.33
N ALA A 201 -11.83 23.13 3.68
CA ALA A 201 -12.16 21.91 2.94
C ALA A 201 -13.28 22.16 1.92
N LYS A 202 -13.27 21.39 0.83
CA LYS A 202 -14.43 21.23 -0.04
C LYS A 202 -15.57 20.56 0.74
N PRO A 203 -16.84 20.83 0.39
CA PRO A 203 -17.98 20.18 1.05
C PRO A 203 -18.04 18.68 0.79
N ALA A 204 -17.59 18.22 -0.38
CA ALA A 204 -17.56 16.81 -0.77
C ALA A 204 -16.53 16.59 -1.89
N LEU A 205 -16.22 15.32 -2.15
CA LEU A 205 -15.43 14.91 -3.32
C LEU A 205 -16.25 15.03 -4.61
N ASP A 206 -15.57 15.32 -5.71
CA ASP A 206 -16.20 15.42 -7.03
C ASP A 206 -16.64 14.05 -7.55
N LYS A 207 -17.66 14.01 -8.43
CA LYS A 207 -18.17 12.75 -9.02
C LYS A 207 -17.07 11.93 -9.70
N LYS A 208 -16.09 12.59 -10.33
CA LYS A 208 -14.94 11.91 -10.97
C LYS A 208 -14.03 11.26 -9.94
N GLU A 209 -13.79 11.94 -8.82
CA GLU A 209 -12.97 11.44 -7.71
C GLU A 209 -13.64 10.25 -7.03
N VAL A 210 -14.97 10.31 -6.81
CA VAL A 210 -15.75 9.18 -6.28
C VAL A 210 -15.69 7.97 -7.22
N LYS A 211 -15.79 8.19 -8.55
CA LYS A 211 -15.64 7.11 -9.54
C LYS A 211 -14.25 6.49 -9.53
N LEU A 212 -13.20 7.31 -9.47
CA LEU A 212 -11.82 6.85 -9.38
C LEU A 212 -11.62 6.03 -8.09
N PHE A 213 -12.10 6.53 -6.95
CA PHE A 213 -12.00 5.82 -5.68
C PHE A 213 -12.72 4.47 -5.70
N ASN A 214 -13.96 4.42 -6.19
CA ASN A 214 -14.72 3.16 -6.31
C ASN A 214 -14.04 2.12 -7.20
N ARG A 215 -13.21 2.56 -8.16
CA ARG A 215 -12.40 1.66 -8.98
C ARG A 215 -11.15 1.16 -8.24
N MET A 216 -10.64 1.92 -7.27
CA MET A 216 -9.46 1.57 -6.48
C MET A 216 -9.75 0.78 -5.20
N ILE A 217 -11.02 0.62 -4.83
CA ILE A 217 -11.45 -0.19 -3.68
C ILE A 217 -12.11 -1.47 -4.18
N PRO A 218 -11.76 -2.65 -3.62
CA PRO A 218 -12.48 -3.87 -3.93
C PRO A 218 -13.95 -3.75 -3.51
N PRO A 219 -14.92 -4.09 -4.38
CA PRO A 219 -16.31 -4.13 -3.99
C PRO A 219 -16.55 -5.29 -3.01
N ASP A 220 -17.43 -5.03 -2.03
CA ASP A 220 -17.93 -6.05 -1.11
C ASP A 220 -19.23 -6.69 -1.65
N TYR A 221 -19.83 -7.59 -0.89
CA TYR A 221 -21.12 -8.20 -1.23
C TYR A 221 -22.24 -7.17 -1.33
N THR A 222 -23.02 -7.24 -2.42
CA THR A 222 -24.15 -6.33 -2.70
C THR A 222 -25.51 -6.97 -2.45
N LYS A 223 -25.59 -7.91 -1.49
CA LYS A 223 -26.84 -8.60 -1.12
C LYS A 223 -27.68 -7.75 -0.17
N VAL A 224 -28.99 -7.93 -0.17
CA VAL A 224 -29.89 -7.30 0.81
C VAL A 224 -29.45 -7.65 2.23
N GLY A 225 -29.37 -6.66 3.11
CA GLY A 225 -28.89 -6.80 4.49
C GLY A 225 -27.37 -6.86 4.65
N SER A 226 -26.60 -6.91 3.55
CA SER A 226 -25.14 -6.71 3.61
C SER A 226 -24.81 -5.22 3.65
N VAL A 227 -23.71 -4.91 4.32
CA VAL A 227 -23.13 -3.56 4.39
C VAL A 227 -21.76 -3.61 3.75
N GLU A 228 -21.44 -2.61 2.93
CA GLU A 228 -20.11 -2.47 2.33
C GLU A 228 -19.07 -2.22 3.41
N LYS A 229 -18.07 -3.10 3.51
CA LYS A 229 -17.00 -3.03 4.51
C LYS A 229 -15.64 -2.82 3.85
N LEU A 230 -14.77 -2.09 4.52
CA LEU A 230 -13.42 -1.79 4.06
C LEU A 230 -12.39 -2.58 4.87
N ARG A 231 -11.38 -3.17 4.22
CA ARG A 231 -10.20 -3.70 4.94
C ARG A 231 -9.40 -2.54 5.55
N PRO A 232 -8.57 -2.75 6.58
CA PRO A 232 -7.71 -1.69 7.14
C PRO A 232 -6.90 -0.94 6.09
N PHE A 233 -6.34 -1.67 5.12
CA PHE A 233 -5.62 -1.07 4.00
C PHE A 233 -6.49 -0.17 3.11
N ASP A 234 -7.75 -0.57 2.89
CA ASP A 234 -8.70 0.20 2.08
C ASP A 234 -9.17 1.46 2.82
N VAL A 235 -9.32 1.38 4.16
CA VAL A 235 -9.55 2.55 5.02
C VAL A 235 -8.40 3.54 4.89
N THR A 236 -7.15 3.08 5.01
CA THR A 236 -5.96 3.93 4.85
C THR A 236 -5.89 4.55 3.46
N ALA A 237 -6.16 3.76 2.41
CA ALA A 237 -6.20 4.27 1.03
C ALA A 237 -7.29 5.34 0.86
N PHE A 238 -8.44 5.15 1.48
CA PHE A 238 -9.53 6.12 1.44
C PHE A 238 -9.18 7.43 2.15
N PHE A 239 -8.63 7.33 3.36
CA PHE A 239 -8.19 8.49 4.11
C PHE A 239 -7.17 9.32 3.32
N ARG A 240 -6.14 8.68 2.75
CA ARG A 240 -5.14 9.38 1.94
C ARG A 240 -5.77 10.04 0.71
N PHE A 241 -6.58 9.29 -0.05
CA PHE A 241 -7.22 9.76 -1.27
C PHE A 241 -8.14 10.97 -1.00
N TYR A 242 -8.94 10.88 0.05
CA TYR A 242 -9.85 11.93 0.49
C TYR A 242 -9.08 13.16 0.95
N GLY A 243 -8.09 13.00 1.84
CA GLY A 243 -7.26 14.09 2.36
C GLY A 243 -6.56 14.90 1.26
N GLU A 244 -6.04 14.22 0.24
CA GLU A 244 -5.36 14.84 -0.92
C GLU A 244 -6.31 15.67 -1.82
N ARG A 245 -7.61 15.33 -1.85
CA ARG A 245 -8.60 15.87 -2.79
C ARG A 245 -9.62 16.81 -2.17
N ILE A 246 -9.88 16.65 -0.87
CA ILE A 246 -10.83 17.48 -0.12
C ILE A 246 -10.25 18.83 0.27
N ASN A 247 -8.93 18.94 0.41
CA ASN A 247 -8.29 20.22 0.71
C ASN A 247 -8.46 21.19 -0.48
N ASN A 248 -8.64 22.48 -0.20
CA ASN A 248 -8.76 23.53 -1.22
C ASN A 248 -7.41 24.05 -1.76
N VAL A 249 -6.31 23.31 -1.56
CA VAL A 249 -5.01 23.71 -2.10
C VAL A 249 -5.04 23.62 -3.64
N ASN A 250 -4.45 24.63 -4.29
CA ASN A 250 -4.35 24.68 -5.76
C ASN A 250 -3.68 23.40 -6.30
N THR A 251 -4.21 22.88 -7.41
CA THR A 251 -3.68 21.68 -8.10
C THR A 251 -2.21 21.81 -8.49
N GLU A 252 -1.71 23.02 -8.72
CA GLU A 252 -0.29 23.26 -9.03
C GLU A 252 0.63 23.09 -7.80
N ASN A 253 0.11 23.25 -6.57
CA ASN A 253 0.87 22.98 -5.34
C ASN A 253 0.60 21.54 -4.89
N TYR A 254 1.06 20.58 -5.71
CA TYR A 254 0.78 19.17 -5.49
C TYR A 254 1.49 18.64 -4.23
N PHE A 255 2.71 19.09 -3.93
CA PHE A 255 3.40 18.77 -2.67
C PHE A 255 2.55 18.99 -1.41
N LYS A 256 1.91 20.17 -1.26
CA LYS A 256 1.06 20.45 -0.09
C LYS A 256 -0.23 19.60 -0.08
N ARG A 257 -0.77 19.23 -1.26
CA ARG A 257 -1.87 18.26 -1.36
C ARG A 257 -1.45 16.86 -0.92
N SER A 258 -0.26 16.42 -1.34
CA SER A 258 0.34 15.16 -0.90
C SER A 258 0.60 15.15 0.60
N LEU A 259 1.09 16.25 1.18
CA LEU A 259 1.25 16.37 2.65
C LEU A 259 -0.07 16.11 3.37
N TRP A 260 -1.17 16.73 2.93
CA TRP A 260 -2.50 16.45 3.50
C TRP A 260 -2.89 14.98 3.32
N GLY A 261 -2.72 14.41 2.12
CA GLY A 261 -2.97 12.99 1.89
C GLY A 261 -2.20 12.10 2.87
N HIS A 262 -0.90 12.36 3.06
CA HIS A 262 -0.06 11.58 3.97
C HIS A 262 -0.41 11.80 5.45
N MET A 263 -0.81 13.01 5.88
CA MET A 263 -1.33 13.21 7.24
C MET A 263 -2.58 12.38 7.49
N TYR A 264 -3.54 12.38 6.56
CA TYR A 264 -4.73 11.54 6.67
C TYR A 264 -4.39 10.05 6.67
N ARG A 265 -3.41 9.62 5.85
CA ARG A 265 -2.84 8.26 5.92
C ARG A 265 -2.35 7.95 7.34
N LYS A 266 -1.63 8.87 7.99
CA LYS A 266 -1.11 8.66 9.36
C LYS A 266 -2.21 8.48 10.38
N PHE A 267 -3.26 9.29 10.35
CA PHE A 267 -4.44 9.11 11.19
C PHE A 267 -5.00 7.68 11.04
N ALA A 268 -5.22 7.21 9.81
CA ALA A 268 -5.74 5.87 9.55
C ALA A 268 -4.79 4.72 9.93
N THR A 269 -3.47 4.97 9.93
CA THR A 269 -2.47 3.99 10.35
C THR A 269 -2.12 4.07 11.83
N THR A 270 -2.81 4.90 12.62
CA THR A 270 -2.56 4.99 14.07
C THR A 270 -3.57 4.12 14.83
N PRO A 271 -3.12 3.14 15.65
CA PRO A 271 -4.01 2.15 16.27
C PRO A 271 -5.16 2.76 17.09
N SER A 272 -4.86 3.73 17.95
CA SER A 272 -5.85 4.37 18.83
C SER A 272 -6.97 5.05 18.04
N TYR A 273 -6.62 5.75 16.96
CA TYR A 273 -7.58 6.41 16.09
C TYR A 273 -8.38 5.40 15.27
N LEU A 274 -7.72 4.39 14.69
CA LEU A 274 -8.38 3.33 13.94
C LEU A 274 -9.40 2.60 14.83
N ALA A 275 -9.05 2.34 16.09
CA ALA A 275 -9.98 1.77 17.07
C ALA A 275 -11.15 2.71 17.38
N GLY A 276 -10.87 4.01 17.62
CA GLY A 276 -11.89 5.01 17.94
C GLY A 276 -12.92 5.31 16.84
N ILE A 277 -12.58 5.04 15.56
CA ILE A 277 -13.52 5.20 14.44
C ILE A 277 -14.25 3.91 14.06
N SER A 278 -13.91 2.78 14.69
CA SER A 278 -14.48 1.47 14.38
C SER A 278 -15.87 1.28 14.99
N ASN A 279 -16.72 0.49 14.32
CA ASN A 279 -17.97 0.00 14.89
C ASN A 279 -18.41 -1.28 14.15
N TYR A 280 -18.84 -2.29 14.88
CA TYR A 280 -19.31 -3.54 14.32
C TYR A 280 -20.48 -3.29 13.36
N TRP A 281 -20.44 -3.89 12.17
CA TRP A 281 -21.37 -3.56 11.09
C TRP A 281 -22.85 -3.72 11.46
N ALA A 282 -23.21 -4.74 12.24
CA ALA A 282 -24.60 -4.97 12.66
C ALA A 282 -25.06 -3.95 13.72
N HIS A 283 -24.16 -3.54 14.60
CA HIS A 283 -24.41 -2.48 15.58
C HIS A 283 -24.59 -1.12 14.87
N HIS A 284 -23.69 -0.78 13.93
CA HIS A 284 -23.81 0.41 13.09
C HIS A 284 -25.14 0.46 12.30
N SER A 285 -25.63 -0.69 11.84
CA SER A 285 -26.87 -0.79 11.06
C SER A 285 -28.14 -0.85 11.91
N GLY A 286 -28.02 -0.90 13.24
CA GLY A 286 -29.15 -1.07 14.16
C GLY A 286 -29.78 -2.46 14.13
N LEU A 287 -29.09 -3.47 13.58
CA LEU A 287 -29.57 -4.85 13.51
C LEU A 287 -29.33 -5.62 14.82
N ASP A 288 -28.24 -5.31 15.51
CA ASP A 288 -27.91 -5.90 16.80
C ASP A 288 -27.33 -4.84 17.74
N ALA A 289 -28.16 -4.36 18.67
CA ALA A 289 -27.78 -3.42 19.72
C ALA A 289 -27.21 -4.11 20.98
N SER A 290 -27.29 -5.43 21.05
CA SER A 290 -26.90 -6.21 22.24
C SER A 290 -25.45 -6.72 22.17
N PHE A 291 -24.78 -6.54 21.04
CA PHE A 291 -23.40 -6.99 20.84
C PHE A 291 -22.45 -6.30 21.82
N ALA A 292 -21.77 -7.10 22.66
CA ALA A 292 -20.95 -6.61 23.76
C ALA A 292 -19.66 -5.87 23.34
N ALA A 293 -19.19 -6.08 22.11
CA ALA A 293 -17.91 -5.55 21.63
C ALA A 293 -18.09 -4.70 20.37
N PRO A 294 -18.80 -3.55 20.42
CA PRO A 294 -19.08 -2.74 19.24
C PRO A 294 -17.81 -2.17 18.60
N ALA A 295 -16.76 -1.90 19.37
CA ALA A 295 -15.47 -1.44 18.85
C ALA A 295 -14.52 -2.62 18.58
N ILE A 296 -13.58 -2.41 17.65
CA ILE A 296 -12.45 -3.32 17.43
C ILE A 296 -11.56 -3.37 18.69
N SER A 297 -10.95 -4.51 18.98
CA SER A 297 -10.01 -4.61 20.11
C SER A 297 -8.71 -3.83 19.83
N PRO A 298 -8.06 -3.26 20.86
CA PRO A 298 -6.77 -2.56 20.70
C PRO A 298 -5.67 -3.45 20.08
N GLU A 299 -5.62 -4.72 20.45
CA GLU A 299 -4.66 -5.69 19.90
C GLU A 299 -4.86 -5.89 18.39
N LEU A 300 -6.11 -6.03 17.94
CA LEU A 300 -6.42 -6.21 16.52
C LEU A 300 -6.17 -4.92 15.72
N ALA A 301 -6.46 -3.75 16.29
CA ALA A 301 -6.12 -2.46 15.67
C ALA A 301 -4.60 -2.30 15.53
N THR A 302 -3.84 -2.64 16.57
CA THR A 302 -2.37 -2.58 16.57
C THR A 302 -1.79 -3.52 15.52
N ALA A 303 -2.25 -4.77 15.47
CA ALA A 303 -1.84 -5.72 14.44
C ALA A 303 -2.16 -5.21 13.02
N ALA A 304 -3.38 -4.68 12.79
CA ALA A 304 -3.79 -4.14 11.49
C ALA A 304 -2.97 -2.92 11.04
N CYS A 305 -2.54 -2.08 11.99
CA CYS A 305 -1.64 -0.95 11.72
C CYS A 305 -0.20 -1.40 11.49
N ALA A 306 0.31 -2.36 12.27
CA ALA A 306 1.66 -2.91 12.13
C ALA A 306 1.87 -3.53 10.73
N GLN A 307 0.88 -4.28 10.21
CA GLN A 307 0.91 -4.79 8.84
C GLN A 307 1.19 -3.71 7.79
N GLN A 308 0.78 -2.46 8.03
CA GLN A 308 0.96 -1.36 7.08
C GLN A 308 2.30 -0.62 7.23
N SER A 309 3.04 -0.82 8.33
CA SER A 309 4.34 -0.17 8.56
C SER A 309 5.52 -1.00 8.04
N HIS A 310 5.35 -2.30 7.79
CA HIS A 310 6.39 -3.15 7.21
C HIS A 310 6.81 -2.71 5.79
N PHE A 311 8.02 -3.12 5.39
CA PHE A 311 8.60 -2.89 4.05
C PHE A 311 8.74 -1.44 3.60
N PRO A 312 9.21 -0.50 4.45
CA PRO A 312 9.37 0.89 4.03
C PRO A 312 10.40 1.06 2.90
N ALA A 313 11.45 0.22 2.82
CA ALA A 313 12.46 0.35 1.77
C ALA A 313 11.91 -0.09 0.40
N LEU A 314 11.21 -1.21 0.32
CA LEU A 314 10.54 -1.65 -0.92
C LEU A 314 9.46 -0.66 -1.38
N LYS A 315 8.72 -0.05 -0.43
CA LYS A 315 7.75 1.02 -0.71
C LYS A 315 8.41 2.22 -1.36
N LEU A 316 9.51 2.70 -0.76
CA LEU A 316 10.30 3.81 -1.31
C LEU A 316 10.87 3.46 -2.68
N ARG A 317 11.52 2.29 -2.86
CA ARG A 317 12.11 1.85 -4.12
C ARG A 317 11.07 1.78 -5.25
N THR A 318 9.90 1.22 -4.94
CA THR A 318 8.81 1.11 -5.92
C THR A 318 8.31 2.49 -6.34
N GLN A 319 8.05 3.41 -5.42
CA GLN A 319 7.60 4.75 -5.76
C GLN A 319 8.70 5.58 -6.46
N PHE A 320 9.97 5.42 -6.05
CA PHE A 320 11.12 6.06 -6.67
C PHE A 320 11.22 5.74 -8.16
N ALA A 321 10.93 4.49 -8.56
CA ALA A 321 10.94 4.11 -9.98
C ALA A 321 9.95 4.93 -10.83
N TYR A 322 8.88 5.47 -10.23
CA TYR A 322 7.89 6.32 -10.91
C TYR A 322 8.24 7.82 -10.88
N THR A 323 9.34 8.23 -10.23
CA THR A 323 9.75 9.65 -10.15
C THR A 323 10.39 10.17 -11.43
N SER A 324 10.90 9.27 -12.29
CA SER A 324 11.36 9.59 -13.64
C SER A 324 11.07 8.46 -14.62
N PRO A 325 10.71 8.76 -15.88
CA PRO A 325 10.54 7.75 -16.92
C PRO A 325 11.83 6.95 -17.21
N GLU A 326 12.99 7.58 -17.08
CA GLU A 326 14.29 6.95 -17.29
C GLU A 326 14.57 5.89 -16.22
N SER A 327 14.36 6.23 -14.95
CA SER A 327 14.43 5.26 -13.84
C SER A 327 13.43 4.13 -14.04
N ALA A 328 12.19 4.43 -14.43
CA ALA A 328 11.16 3.41 -14.67
C ALA A 328 11.61 2.37 -15.70
N ARG A 329 12.10 2.81 -16.87
CA ARG A 329 12.57 1.93 -17.95
C ARG A 329 13.71 1.01 -17.53
N GLN A 330 14.63 1.53 -16.70
CA GLN A 330 15.76 0.76 -16.20
C GLN A 330 15.31 -0.24 -15.12
N LEU A 331 14.57 0.24 -14.11
CA LEU A 331 14.32 -0.50 -12.88
C LEU A 331 13.21 -1.55 -12.99
N TRP A 332 12.20 -1.35 -13.84
CA TRP A 332 11.05 -2.27 -13.91
C TRP A 332 11.42 -3.72 -14.24
N ARG A 333 12.52 -3.95 -14.96
CA ARG A 333 12.97 -5.30 -15.35
C ARG A 333 14.13 -5.83 -14.53
N THR A 334 14.84 -4.99 -13.79
CA THR A 334 16.11 -5.36 -13.16
C THR A 334 16.11 -5.25 -11.65
N ASP A 335 15.18 -4.50 -11.07
CA ASP A 335 15.21 -4.15 -9.66
C ASP A 335 13.89 -4.49 -8.96
N ALA A 336 13.86 -4.31 -7.64
CA ALA A 336 12.75 -4.59 -6.77
C ALA A 336 11.62 -3.55 -6.89
N VAL A 337 10.85 -3.63 -7.98
CA VAL A 337 9.76 -2.70 -8.27
C VAL A 337 8.47 -3.45 -8.60
N ILE A 338 7.36 -3.04 -7.96
CA ILE A 338 6.03 -3.55 -8.27
C ILE A 338 5.36 -2.60 -9.30
N PRO A 339 5.04 -3.04 -10.53
CA PRO A 339 4.62 -2.17 -11.63
C PRO A 339 3.13 -1.78 -11.53
N LEU A 340 2.81 -0.81 -10.66
CA LEU A 340 1.45 -0.36 -10.38
C LEU A 340 0.91 0.62 -11.45
N MET A 341 -0.01 0.17 -12.30
CA MET A 341 -0.67 1.00 -13.35
C MET A 341 -1.32 2.28 -12.81
N ARG A 342 -1.87 2.26 -11.59
CA ARG A 342 -2.49 3.43 -10.96
C ARG A 342 -1.51 4.58 -10.65
N LEU A 343 -0.22 4.27 -10.58
CA LEU A 343 0.85 5.25 -10.36
C LEU A 343 1.32 5.88 -11.68
N PHE A 344 1.06 5.22 -12.80
CA PHE A 344 1.50 5.68 -14.12
C PHE A 344 1.05 7.11 -14.45
N PRO A 345 -0.22 7.51 -14.25
CA PRO A 345 -0.65 8.88 -14.57
C PRO A 345 -0.02 9.94 -13.66
N LEU A 346 0.63 9.52 -12.56
CA LEU A 346 1.31 10.38 -11.60
C LEU A 346 2.83 10.39 -11.79
N MET A 347 3.35 9.75 -12.84
CA MET A 347 4.78 9.64 -13.11
C MET A 347 5.44 11.02 -13.25
N GLY A 348 6.67 11.15 -12.76
CA GLY A 348 7.45 12.38 -12.82
C GLY A 348 7.28 13.24 -11.56
N ALA A 349 6.95 14.51 -11.76
CA ALA A 349 6.84 15.54 -10.72
C ALA A 349 5.91 15.13 -9.57
N TRP A 350 4.73 14.60 -9.86
CA TRP A 350 3.76 14.23 -8.82
C TRP A 350 4.25 13.05 -7.98
N ALA A 351 4.79 12.00 -8.59
CA ALA A 351 5.38 10.88 -7.84
C ALA A 351 6.57 11.31 -6.96
N ALA A 352 7.39 12.25 -7.45
CA ALA A 352 8.54 12.80 -6.71
C ALA A 352 8.10 13.65 -5.51
N GLU A 353 7.17 14.58 -5.72
CA GLU A 353 6.61 15.41 -4.65
C GLU A 353 5.87 14.57 -3.61
N ASP A 354 5.14 13.56 -4.05
CA ASP A 354 4.46 12.64 -3.15
C ASP A 354 5.45 11.84 -2.28
N LEU A 355 6.53 11.36 -2.88
CA LEU A 355 7.55 10.61 -2.15
C LEU A 355 8.22 11.49 -1.09
N ALA A 356 8.58 12.72 -1.46
CA ALA A 356 9.14 13.70 -0.53
C ALA A 356 8.16 14.04 0.60
N ALA A 357 6.89 14.31 0.26
CA ALA A 357 5.83 14.61 1.23
C ALA A 357 5.60 13.44 2.20
N GLY A 358 5.62 12.21 1.70
CA GLY A 358 5.49 11.01 2.53
C GLY A 358 6.62 10.85 3.54
N LEU A 359 7.86 11.07 3.12
CA LEU A 359 9.03 10.99 4.01
C LEU A 359 8.96 12.01 5.15
N VAL A 360 8.71 13.29 4.83
CA VAL A 360 8.63 14.33 5.88
C VAL A 360 7.40 14.14 6.77
N ALA A 361 6.29 13.64 6.22
CA ALA A 361 5.08 13.33 6.97
C ALA A 361 5.31 12.19 7.98
N ASP A 362 5.95 11.09 7.55
CA ASP A 362 6.24 9.97 8.44
C ASP A 362 7.27 10.37 9.52
N ALA A 363 8.27 11.18 9.18
CA ALA A 363 9.23 11.71 10.14
C ALA A 363 8.59 12.63 11.19
N PHE A 364 7.76 13.57 10.76
CA PHE A 364 6.98 14.43 11.67
C PHE A 364 6.13 13.59 12.63
N TRP A 365 5.41 12.58 12.09
CA TRP A 365 4.56 11.74 12.91
C TRP A 365 5.34 10.94 13.96
N THR A 366 6.55 10.49 13.60
CA THR A 366 7.46 9.79 14.52
C THR A 366 7.95 10.72 15.64
N GLN A 367 8.21 11.98 15.31
CA GLN A 367 8.71 13.00 16.26
C GLN A 367 7.62 13.54 17.19
N LEU A 368 6.35 13.48 16.78
CA LEU A 368 5.22 13.94 17.58
C LEU A 368 5.09 13.18 18.91
N SER A 369 5.78 12.04 19.06
CA SER A 369 5.89 11.26 20.31
C SER A 369 4.53 10.94 20.94
N LEU A 370 3.57 10.57 20.09
CA LEU A 370 2.21 10.23 20.51
C LEU A 370 2.24 9.01 21.43
N SER A 371 1.63 9.11 22.60
CA SER A 371 1.41 7.94 23.46
C SER A 371 0.39 6.99 22.84
N GLU A 372 0.48 5.69 23.15
CA GLU A 372 -0.42 4.67 22.56
C GLU A 372 -1.90 4.90 22.87
N GLU A 373 -2.20 5.60 23.97
CA GLU A 373 -3.56 5.96 24.40
C GLU A 373 -3.98 7.39 23.99
N GLU A 374 -3.12 8.11 23.27
CA GLU A 374 -3.37 9.53 22.98
C GLU A 374 -4.56 9.71 22.04
N ASN A 375 -5.46 10.61 22.44
CA ASN A 375 -6.58 11.01 21.60
C ASN A 375 -6.10 11.97 20.50
N LEU A 376 -5.96 11.47 19.27
CA LEU A 376 -5.50 12.27 18.13
C LEU A 376 -6.44 13.42 17.74
N LEU A 377 -7.67 13.44 18.26
CA LEU A 377 -8.61 14.54 18.06
C LEU A 377 -8.42 15.68 19.07
N GLN A 378 -7.40 15.62 19.93
CA GLN A 378 -7.03 16.75 20.78
C GLN A 378 -6.59 17.95 19.95
N ASP A 379 -7.05 19.14 20.35
CA ASP A 379 -6.79 20.39 19.62
C ASP A 379 -5.29 20.70 19.45
N SER A 380 -4.45 20.29 20.41
CA SER A 380 -2.99 20.41 20.35
C SER A 380 -2.42 19.61 19.18
N VAL A 381 -2.77 18.34 19.06
CA VAL A 381 -2.35 17.44 17.98
C VAL A 381 -2.83 17.99 16.64
N LEU A 382 -4.11 18.35 16.54
CA LEU A 382 -4.70 18.89 15.31
C LEU A 382 -4.04 20.21 14.88
N ARG A 383 -3.72 21.10 15.84
CA ARG A 383 -2.98 22.34 15.58
C ARG A 383 -1.55 22.06 15.11
N ASN A 384 -0.84 21.11 15.73
CA ASN A 384 0.51 20.73 15.33
C ASN A 384 0.54 20.18 13.90
N VAL A 385 -0.43 19.33 13.55
CA VAL A 385 -0.57 18.78 12.19
C VAL A 385 -0.82 19.90 11.17
N ARG A 386 -1.77 20.82 11.44
CA ARG A 386 -2.03 21.98 10.57
C ARG A 386 -0.77 22.81 10.36
N GLN A 387 -0.14 23.21 11.47
CA GLN A 387 1.04 24.05 11.46
C GLN A 387 2.17 23.39 10.65
N PHE A 388 2.39 22.09 10.83
CA PHE A 388 3.37 21.34 10.06
C PHE A 388 3.09 21.38 8.55
N VAL A 389 1.84 21.12 8.13
CA VAL A 389 1.49 21.11 6.70
C VAL A 389 1.62 22.49 6.09
N ASP A 390 1.23 23.54 6.82
CA ASP A 390 1.36 24.93 6.36
C ASP A 390 2.82 25.35 6.27
N ASP A 391 3.61 25.18 7.34
CA ASP A 391 5.03 25.55 7.36
C ASP A 391 5.84 24.81 6.30
N MET A 392 5.61 23.49 6.16
CA MET A 392 6.34 22.67 5.19
C MET A 392 5.92 23.00 3.76
N GLY A 393 4.62 23.21 3.53
CA GLY A 393 4.09 23.60 2.23
C GLY A 393 4.62 24.96 1.77
N ASP A 394 4.65 25.94 2.67
CA ASP A 394 5.09 27.30 2.36
C ASP A 394 6.62 27.37 2.19
N MET A 395 7.37 26.57 2.96
CA MET A 395 8.81 26.41 2.78
C MET A 395 9.17 25.70 1.49
N TYR A 396 8.37 24.74 1.01
CA TYR A 396 8.59 24.12 -0.31
C TYR A 396 8.43 25.13 -1.45
N GLN A 397 7.61 26.17 -1.26
CA GLN A 397 7.46 27.25 -2.26
C GLN A 397 8.56 28.32 -2.15
N SER A 398 9.05 28.62 -0.94
CA SER A 398 9.97 29.74 -0.67
C SER A 398 11.45 29.34 -0.52
N ASN A 399 11.75 28.17 0.03
CA ASN A 399 13.09 27.64 0.30
C ASN A 399 13.14 26.12 0.10
N LYS A 400 13.20 25.71 -1.17
CA LYS A 400 13.23 24.29 -1.56
C LYS A 400 14.41 23.53 -0.95
N ASP A 401 15.60 24.11 -0.93
CA ASP A 401 16.80 23.46 -0.38
C ASP A 401 16.63 23.07 1.09
N GLY A 402 15.95 23.92 1.87
CA GLY A 402 15.58 23.63 3.24
C GLY A 402 14.68 22.39 3.36
N VAL A 403 13.71 22.24 2.46
CA VAL A 403 12.84 21.04 2.40
C VAL A 403 13.61 19.81 1.95
N LEU A 404 14.45 19.92 0.91
CA LEU A 404 15.23 18.79 0.40
C LEU A 404 16.18 18.23 1.48
N LYS A 405 16.83 19.09 2.26
CA LYS A 405 17.62 18.65 3.42
C LYS A 405 16.76 17.88 4.43
N ARG A 406 15.57 18.41 4.77
CA ARG A 406 14.63 17.73 5.67
C ARG A 406 14.16 16.39 5.12
N VAL A 407 13.98 16.24 3.80
CA VAL A 407 13.61 14.97 3.15
C VAL A 407 14.70 13.91 3.37
N VAL A 408 15.98 14.27 3.18
CA VAL A 408 17.11 13.35 3.43
C VAL A 408 17.19 12.95 4.90
N ASP A 409 17.11 13.91 5.82
CA ASP A 409 17.14 13.65 7.26
C ASP A 409 15.94 12.80 7.70
N SER A 410 14.77 13.08 7.12
CA SER A 410 13.55 12.30 7.32
C SER A 410 13.75 10.87 6.85
N CYS A 411 14.28 10.64 5.64
CA CYS A 411 14.55 9.29 5.12
C CYS A 411 15.39 8.44 6.07
N LYS A 412 16.46 9.02 6.65
CA LYS A 412 17.32 8.34 7.63
C LYS A 412 16.57 7.99 8.92
N LEU A 413 15.62 8.83 9.33
CA LEU A 413 14.78 8.59 10.51
C LEU A 413 13.74 7.49 10.25
N VAL A 414 13.01 7.56 9.14
CA VAL A 414 11.92 6.61 8.85
C VAL A 414 12.42 5.24 8.39
N ILE A 415 13.57 5.21 7.73
CA ILE A 415 14.17 3.99 7.19
C ILE A 415 15.59 3.89 7.76
N PRO A 416 15.73 3.54 9.05
CA PRO A 416 17.03 3.50 9.69
C PRO A 416 17.92 2.40 9.07
N PRO A 417 19.25 2.60 9.06
CA PRO A 417 20.20 1.56 8.67
C PRO A 417 20.00 0.27 9.48
N LEU A 418 20.44 -0.87 8.94
CA LEU A 418 20.39 -2.16 9.65
C LEU A 418 21.13 -2.08 10.99
N THR A 419 20.48 -2.57 12.06
CA THR A 419 21.11 -2.74 13.37
C THR A 419 22.17 -3.85 13.33
N ALA A 420 23.03 -3.93 14.34
CA ALA A 420 24.06 -4.98 14.41
C ALA A 420 23.44 -6.39 14.40
N GLU A 421 22.32 -6.59 15.11
CA GLU A 421 21.59 -7.86 15.16
C GLU A 421 21.06 -8.26 13.78
N GLU A 422 20.45 -7.32 13.04
CA GLU A 422 19.97 -7.54 11.68
C GLU A 422 21.12 -7.85 10.70
N ARG A 423 22.33 -7.32 10.95
CA ARG A 423 23.54 -7.63 10.18
C ARG A 423 24.12 -9.02 10.49
N HIS A 424 23.99 -9.50 11.73
CA HIS A 424 24.47 -10.82 12.13
C HIS A 424 23.57 -11.95 11.61
N VAL A 425 22.25 -11.75 11.56
CA VAL A 425 21.31 -12.69 10.93
C VAL A 425 21.52 -12.78 9.41
N THR A 426 22.12 -11.76 8.80
CA THR A 426 22.36 -11.69 7.35
C THR A 426 23.75 -12.13 6.90
N SER A 427 24.63 -12.48 7.83
CA SER A 427 25.95 -13.07 7.52
C SER A 427 25.78 -14.58 7.31
N PRO A 428 26.25 -15.18 6.20
CA PRO A 428 26.29 -16.63 6.11
C PRO A 428 27.17 -17.13 7.25
N GLN A 429 26.64 -18.03 8.09
CA GLN A 429 27.50 -18.88 8.90
C GLN A 429 28.44 -19.58 7.90
N ARG A 430 29.69 -19.12 7.82
CA ARG A 430 30.75 -19.90 7.20
C ARG A 430 30.80 -21.17 8.03
N ASP A 431 30.40 -22.29 7.44
CA ASP A 431 30.74 -23.63 7.94
C ASP A 431 32.27 -23.71 8.01
N GLY A 432 32.78 -23.32 9.17
CA GLY A 432 34.19 -23.30 9.50
C GLY A 432 34.49 -24.40 10.49
N LYS A 433 34.49 -25.65 10.02
CA LYS A 433 35.31 -26.71 10.62
C LYS A 433 36.01 -27.48 9.51
N ALA A 434 37.07 -26.86 9.00
CA ALA A 434 38.29 -27.59 8.72
C ALA A 434 39.19 -27.42 9.96
N ILE A 435 39.43 -28.51 10.69
CA ILE A 435 40.71 -28.73 11.35
C ILE A 435 41.18 -30.10 10.89
N GLU A 436 42.21 -30.06 10.05
CA GLU A 436 43.08 -31.15 9.65
C GLU A 436 43.75 -31.78 10.88
N GLY A 437 44.11 -33.06 10.76
CA GLY A 437 44.58 -33.88 11.88
C GLY A 437 46.01 -33.61 12.36
N SER A 438 46.37 -34.30 13.43
CA SER A 438 47.71 -34.88 13.65
C SER A 438 47.64 -35.92 14.78
N GLU A 439 48.00 -37.15 14.40
CA GLU A 439 48.78 -38.17 15.13
C GLU A 439 48.67 -38.30 16.66
N ALA A 440 48.16 -39.45 17.11
CA ALA A 440 48.93 -40.50 17.79
C ALA A 440 48.18 -41.84 17.73
#